data_AF-A0A3E3J0D2-F1
#
_entry.id   AF-A0A3E3J0D2-F1
#
_cell.length_a   1.000
_cell.length_b   1.000
_cell.length_c   1.000
_cell.angle_alpha   90.00
_cell.angle_beta   90.00
_cell.angle_gamma   90.00
#
_symmetry.space_group_name_H-M   'P 1'
#
loop_
_entity.id
_entity.type
_entity.pdbx_description
1 polymer ?
#
loop_
_entity_poly.entity_id
_entity_poly.type
_entity_poly.pdbx_seq_one_letter_code
_entity_poly.pdbx_strand_id
1 'polypeptide(L)'
;MARQKKVTINGQDYTLQSVSPRWYFDANDRHGMTGGKKNTAGYVDEIFKNVVVEPPEIKAQGIEYFCDMDDGIEVTEQLLTEVESFLRGRK
;
A
#
# COMPACT_ATOMS: atom_id res chain seq x y z
N MET A 1 0.35 19.06 -7.13
CA MET A 1 -0.28 18.54 -5.91
C MET A 1 -0.38 17.03 -6.06
N ALA A 2 -0.05 16.26 -5.03
CA ALA A 2 -0.25 14.81 -5.07
C ALA A 2 -1.76 14.51 -5.11
N ARG A 3 -2.18 13.55 -5.94
CA ARG A 3 -3.57 13.07 -5.91
C ARG A 3 -3.82 12.41 -4.56
N GLN A 4 -5.04 12.51 -4.06
CA GLN A 4 -5.47 11.77 -2.88
C GLN A 4 -6.78 11.05 -3.16
N LYS A 5 -6.98 9.90 -2.51
CA LYS A 5 -8.21 9.10 -2.57
C LYS A 5 -8.51 8.58 -1.17
N LYS A 6 -9.76 8.69 -0.73
CA LYS A 6 -10.24 8.00 0.47
C LYS A 6 -10.84 6.66 0.07
N VAL A 7 -10.52 5.62 0.82
CA VAL A 7 -11.07 4.26 0.65
C VAL A 7 -11.52 3.75 2.02
N THR A 8 -12.66 3.06 2.05
CA THR A 8 -13.21 2.48 3.28
C THR A 8 -13.14 0.97 3.14
N ILE A 9 -12.45 0.31 4.08
CA ILE A 9 -12.25 -1.14 4.10
C ILE A 9 -12.68 -1.64 5.48
N ASN A 10 -13.61 -2.59 5.52
CA ASN A 10 -14.16 -3.16 6.76
C ASN A 10 -14.58 -2.09 7.80
N GLY A 11 -15.13 -0.97 7.33
CA GLY A 11 -15.60 0.13 8.17
C GLY A 11 -14.52 1.10 8.65
N GLN A 12 -13.25 0.90 8.28
CA GLN A 12 -12.16 1.82 8.55
C GLN A 12 -11.80 2.64 7.29
N ASP A 13 -11.63 3.95 7.47
CA ASP A 13 -11.21 4.86 6.40
C ASP A 13 -9.69 4.94 6.30
N TYR A 14 -9.20 4.87 5.06
CA TYR A 14 -7.80 5.03 4.70
C TYR A 14 -7.67 6.16 3.67
N THR A 15 -6.69 7.03 3.87
CA THR A 15 -6.36 8.07 2.89
C THR A 15 -5.10 7.68 2.14
N LEU A 16 -5.21 7.58 0.82
CA LEU A 16 -4.12 7.26 -0.11
C LEU A 16 -3.58 8.54 -0.73
N GLN A 17 -2.26 8.59 -0.96
CA GLN A 17 -1.57 9.69 -1.63
C GLN A 17 -0.69 9.19 -2.78
N SER A 18 -0.78 9.86 -3.93
CA SER A 18 0.02 9.46 -5.09
C SER A 18 1.50 9.69 -4.86
N VAL A 19 2.30 8.74 -5.32
CA VAL A 19 3.77 8.80 -5.36
C VAL A 19 4.27 9.08 -6.78
N SER A 20 5.56 9.40 -6.91
CA SER A 20 6.16 9.57 -8.25
C SER A 20 6.23 8.21 -8.98
N PRO A 21 6.03 8.17 -10.31
CA PRO A 21 6.18 6.93 -11.09
C PRO A 21 7.56 6.30 -10.92
N ARG A 22 8.62 7.13 -10.84
CA ARG A 22 10.00 6.66 -10.62
C ARG A 22 10.11 5.85 -9.33
N TRP A 23 9.62 6.40 -8.22
CA TRP A 23 9.65 5.70 -6.93
C TRP A 23 8.88 4.37 -7.00
N TYR A 24 7.70 4.36 -7.62
CA TYR A 24 6.88 3.15 -7.72
C TYR A 24 7.58 2.03 -8.49
N PHE A 25 8.20 2.34 -9.63
CA PHE A 25 8.96 1.34 -10.40
C PHE A 25 10.22 0.88 -9.67
N ASP A 26 10.97 1.80 -9.04
CA ASP A 26 12.14 1.44 -8.23
C ASP A 26 11.76 0.52 -7.05
N ALA A 27 10.61 0.75 -6.41
CA ALA A 27 10.10 -0.12 -5.34
C ALA A 27 9.72 -1.51 -5.87
N ASN A 28 9.08 -1.59 -7.03
CA ASN A 28 8.74 -2.87 -7.67
C ASN A 28 10.00 -3.69 -7.99
N ASP A 29 11.03 -3.06 -8.55
CA ASP A 29 12.29 -3.72 -8.89
C ASP A 29 13.04 -4.19 -7.65
N ARG A 30 13.11 -3.35 -6.60
CA ARG A 30 13.80 -3.68 -5.34
C ARG A 30 13.24 -4.93 -4.66
N HIS A 31 11.93 -5.13 -4.75
CA HIS A 31 11.26 -6.30 -4.14
C HIS A 31 11.04 -7.46 -5.13
N GLY A 32 11.67 -7.40 -6.31
CA GLY A 32 11.67 -8.50 -7.28
C GLY A 32 10.35 -8.72 -8.02
N MET A 33 9.46 -7.71 -8.05
CA MET A 33 8.13 -7.82 -8.65
C MET A 33 8.15 -7.91 -10.19
N THR A 34 9.30 -7.61 -10.82
CA THR A 34 9.51 -7.59 -12.27
C THR A 34 10.21 -8.83 -12.84
N GLY A 35 10.55 -9.84 -12.02
CA GLY A 35 11.11 -11.11 -12.52
C GLY A 35 12.11 -11.83 -11.60
N GLY A 36 12.36 -11.31 -10.40
CA GLY A 36 13.25 -11.91 -9.40
C GLY A 36 12.52 -12.75 -8.34
N LYS A 37 13.22 -13.11 -7.26
CA LYS A 37 12.58 -13.70 -6.08
C LYS A 37 11.71 -12.62 -5.41
N LYS A 38 10.39 -12.80 -5.46
CA LYS A 38 9.43 -11.84 -4.93
C LYS A 38 9.52 -11.74 -3.41
N ASN A 39 9.64 -10.51 -2.92
CA ASN A 39 9.45 -10.18 -1.50
C ASN A 39 8.13 -9.42 -1.33
N THR A 40 7.03 -10.17 -1.31
CA THR A 40 5.68 -9.57 -1.22
C THR A 40 5.48 -8.79 0.07
N ALA A 41 5.92 -9.33 1.22
CA ALA A 41 5.79 -8.64 2.50
C ALA A 41 6.55 -7.30 2.52
N GLY A 42 7.80 -7.28 2.02
CA GLY A 42 8.58 -6.04 1.94
C GLY A 42 8.02 -5.02 0.96
N TYR A 43 7.46 -5.47 -0.18
CA TYR A 43 6.78 -4.59 -1.12
C TYR A 43 5.55 -3.94 -0.49
N VAL A 44 4.69 -4.74 0.13
CA VAL A 44 3.47 -4.25 0.79
C VAL A 44 3.82 -3.27 1.90
N ASP A 45 4.81 -3.59 2.74
CA ASP A 45 5.30 -2.71 3.80
C ASP A 45 5.76 -1.35 3.25
N GLU A 46 6.61 -1.36 2.20
CA GLU A 46 7.11 -0.13 1.59
C GLU A 46 6.00 0.68 0.91
N ILE A 47 5.07 0.00 0.21
CA ILE A 47 3.91 0.62 -0.42
C ILE A 47 3.02 1.31 0.63
N PHE A 48 2.66 0.60 1.70
CA PHE A 48 1.78 1.15 2.74
C PHE A 48 2.41 2.33 3.45
N LYS A 49 3.69 2.24 3.83
CA LYS A 49 4.40 3.34 4.51
C LYS A 49 4.48 4.63 3.69
N ASN A 50 4.44 4.54 2.36
CA ASN A 50 4.64 5.70 1.48
C ASN A 50 3.36 6.19 0.78
N VAL A 51 2.37 5.31 0.63
CA VAL A 51 1.13 5.61 -0.10
C VAL A 51 -0.04 5.85 0.86
N VAL A 52 -0.11 5.16 1.99
CA VAL A 52 -1.18 5.35 2.97
C VAL A 52 -0.75 6.44 3.95
N VAL A 53 -1.48 7.55 3.96
CA VAL A 53 -1.18 8.71 4.82
C VAL A 53 -2.08 8.77 6.06
N GLU A 54 -3.23 8.11 6.02
CA GLU A 54 -4.11 7.93 7.17
C GLU A 54 -4.66 6.48 7.20
N PRO A 55 -4.73 5.84 8.38
CA PRO A 55 -4.22 6.30 9.68
C PRO A 55 -2.68 6.45 9.71
N PRO A 56 -2.12 7.43 10.46
CA PRO A 56 -0.68 7.71 10.50
C PRO A 56 0.17 6.55 11.05
N GLU A 57 -0.44 5.64 11.80
CA GLU A 57 0.16 4.42 12.34
C GLU A 57 0.74 3.53 11.23
N ILE A 58 0.06 3.44 10.09
CA ILE A 58 0.52 2.65 8.93
C ILE A 58 1.82 3.21 8.35
N LYS A 59 2.01 4.53 8.42
CA LYS A 59 3.27 5.15 7.99
C LYS A 59 4.45 4.76 8.87
N ALA A 60 4.22 4.50 10.15
CA ALA A 60 5.25 4.08 11.10
C ALA A 60 5.46 2.56 11.09
N GLN A 61 4.38 1.79 11.12
CA GLN A 61 4.38 0.34 11.35
C GLN A 61 4.33 -0.46 10.04
N GLY A 62 3.72 0.08 8.98
CA GLY A 62 3.58 -0.58 7.69
C GLY A 62 2.69 -1.81 7.76
N ILE A 63 3.23 -2.96 7.32
CA ILE A 63 2.46 -4.21 7.29
C ILE A 63 2.18 -4.75 8.70
N GLU A 64 3.04 -4.46 9.68
CA GLU A 64 2.89 -4.93 11.07
C GLU A 64 1.58 -4.44 11.71
N TYR A 65 1.10 -3.25 11.33
CA TYR A 65 -0.18 -2.71 11.80
C TYR A 65 -1.35 -3.68 11.54
N PHE A 66 -1.28 -4.44 10.45
CA PHE A 66 -2.32 -5.41 10.08
C PHE A 66 -2.07 -6.78 10.69
N CYS A 67 -0.84 -7.13 11.09
CA CYS A 67 -0.54 -8.41 11.73
C CYS A 67 -1.23 -8.58 13.08
N ASP A 68 -1.53 -7.48 13.77
CA ASP A 68 -2.23 -7.45 15.05
C ASP A 68 -3.77 -7.55 14.91
N MET A 69 -4.30 -7.56 13.68
CA MET A 69 -5.74 -7.66 13.40
C MET A 69 -6.16 -9.10 13.08
N ASP A 70 -7.30 -9.54 13.62
CA ASP A 70 -7.88 -10.86 13.30
C ASP A 70 -8.09 -11.05 11.78
N ASP A 71 -8.55 -10.02 11.07
CA ASP A 71 -8.77 -10.02 9.60
C ASP A 71 -7.63 -9.37 8.81
N GLY A 72 -6.42 -9.31 9.38
CA GLY A 72 -5.28 -8.55 8.85
C GLY A 72 -4.88 -8.89 7.42
N ILE A 73 -4.96 -10.18 7.04
CA ILE A 73 -4.64 -10.64 5.69
C ILE A 73 -5.65 -10.07 4.68
N GLU A 74 -6.95 -10.20 4.98
CA GLU A 74 -8.02 -9.73 4.08
C GLU A 74 -7.94 -8.21 3.88
N VAL A 75 -7.78 -7.46 4.97
CA VAL A 75 -7.68 -6.00 4.92
C VAL A 75 -6.46 -5.57 4.11
N THR A 76 -5.32 -6.25 4.28
CA THR A 76 -4.09 -5.98 3.52
C THR A 76 -4.28 -6.20 2.02
N GLU A 77 -4.91 -7.29 1.61
CA GLU A 77 -5.14 -7.59 0.18
C GLU A 77 -6.10 -6.60 -0.48
N GLN A 78 -7.19 -6.23 0.22
CA GLN A 78 -8.14 -5.23 -0.26
C GLN A 78 -7.48 -3.86 -0.39
N LEU A 79 -6.72 -3.44 0.62
CA LEU A 79 -6.05 -2.14 0.65
C LEU A 79 -4.97 -2.06 -0.43
N LEU A 80 -4.19 -3.12 -0.62
CA LEU A 80 -3.20 -3.20 -1.68
C LEU A 80 -3.85 -3.06 -3.07
N THR A 81 -4.97 -3.74 -3.30
CA THR A 81 -5.72 -3.64 -4.56
C THR A 81 -6.17 -2.21 -4.84
N GLU A 82 -6.75 -1.55 -3.84
CA GLU A 82 -7.18 -0.15 -3.94
C GLU A 82 -6.01 0.81 -4.19
N VAL A 83 -4.87 0.58 -3.53
CA VAL A 83 -3.62 1.31 -3.74
C VAL A 83 -3.13 1.14 -5.18
N GLU A 84 -3.04 -0.08 -5.68
CA GLU A 84 -2.55 -0.33 -7.04
C GLU A 84 -3.49 0.25 -8.11
N SER A 85 -4.81 0.14 -7.91
CA SER A 85 -5.82 0.79 -8.76
C SER A 85 -5.59 2.30 -8.80
N PHE A 86 -5.44 2.93 -7.63
CA PHE A 86 -5.23 4.36 -7.49
C PHE A 86 -3.93 4.84 -8.15
N LEU A 87 -2.82 4.13 -7.93
CA LEU A 87 -1.52 4.49 -8.50
C LEU A 87 -1.51 4.34 -10.02
N ARG A 88 -2.07 3.24 -10.55
CA ARG A 88 -2.10 2.95 -11.99
C ARG A 88 -3.20 3.70 -12.74
N GLY A 89 -4.08 4.39 -12.02
CA GLY A 89 -5.23 5.09 -12.61
C GLY A 89 -6.25 4.16 -13.26
N ARG A 90 -6.31 2.90 -12.80
CA ARG A 90 -7.36 1.96 -13.23
C ARG A 90 -8.62 2.29 -12.44
N LYS A 91 -9.66 2.74 -13.14
CA LYS A 91 -11.00 2.98 -12.59
C LYS A 91 -11.70 1.66 -12.28
#